data_AF-A0A956LH35-F1
#
_entry.id   AF-A0A956LH35-F1
#
_cell.length_a   1.000
_cell.length_b   1.000
_cell.length_c   1.000
_cell.angle_alpha   90.00
_cell.angle_beta   90.00
_cell.angle_gamma   90.00
#
_symmetry.space_group_name_H-M   'P 1'
#
loop_
_entity.id
_entity.type
_entity.pdbx_description
1 polymer ?
#
loop_
_entity_poly.entity_id
_entity_poly.type
_entity_poly.pdbx_seq_one_letter_code
_entity_poly.pdbx_strand_id
1 'polypeptide(L)'
;MEPAHVLAFAAATAREAGALLLDYFGRELEITTKSSAIDLVTSADRAAEALIIERVRARFPDHGVLAEESGQAVTGADQRAPQWIIDPLDGTTNFAHKLPHFCVSIALEDQDGALVGVVHDPARGETFTATRGGGAWLESAITGARQRLRVSDCASLGAAVLATGFSYARARPPSDPAWVDNLAEFVAVTPRLRGVRRAGSAALDLAYVAAGRLDG
;
A
#
# COMPACT_ATOMS: atom_id res chain seq x y z
N MET A 1 4.63 13.58 19.57
CA MET A 1 3.34 12.87 19.38
C MET A 1 3.56 11.42 19.77
N GLU A 2 2.73 10.82 20.63
CA GLU A 2 2.94 9.42 21.05
C GLU A 2 2.66 8.45 19.90
N PRO A 3 3.67 7.68 19.40
CA PRO A 3 3.52 6.85 18.21
C PRO A 3 2.38 5.83 18.30
N ALA A 4 2.10 5.32 19.50
CA ALA A 4 1.03 4.36 19.73
C ALA A 4 -0.37 4.93 19.44
N HIS A 5 -0.63 6.19 19.84
CA HIS A 5 -1.92 6.84 19.58
C HIS A 5 -2.12 7.13 18.10
N VAL A 6 -1.06 7.53 17.40
CA VAL A 6 -1.08 7.77 15.95
C VAL A 6 -1.34 6.48 15.20
N LEU A 7 -0.63 5.40 15.57
CA LEU A 7 -0.80 4.10 14.94
C LEU A 7 -2.23 3.59 15.11
N ALA A 8 -2.80 3.71 16.32
CA ALA A 8 -4.17 3.31 16.59
C ALA A 8 -5.18 4.07 15.73
N PHE A 9 -4.98 5.39 15.58
CA PHE A 9 -5.78 6.21 14.67
C PHE A 9 -5.64 5.74 13.21
N ALA A 10 -4.40 5.62 12.71
CA ALA A 10 -4.14 5.21 11.32
C ALA A 10 -4.74 3.83 11.02
N ALA A 11 -4.63 2.87 11.95
CA ALA A 11 -5.21 1.53 11.80
C ALA A 11 -6.74 1.55 11.81
N ALA A 12 -7.37 2.38 12.64
CA ALA A 12 -8.82 2.54 12.62
C ALA A 12 -9.30 3.16 11.30
N THR A 13 -8.63 4.22 10.83
CA THR A 13 -8.96 4.88 9.56
C THR A 13 -8.76 3.97 8.37
N ALA A 14 -7.67 3.17 8.32
CA ALA A 14 -7.45 2.20 7.26
C ALA A 14 -8.55 1.13 7.21
N ARG A 15 -9.03 0.66 8.38
CA ARG A 15 -10.16 -0.30 8.46
C ARG A 15 -11.48 0.30 8.00
N GLU A 16 -11.75 1.56 8.36
CA GLU A 16 -12.94 2.28 7.90
C GLU A 16 -12.93 2.44 6.37
N ALA A 17 -11.81 2.88 5.80
CA ALA A 17 -11.63 2.95 4.34
C ALA A 17 -11.72 1.57 3.67
N GLY A 18 -11.13 0.53 4.28
CA GLY A 18 -11.20 -0.84 3.79
C GLY A 18 -12.64 -1.39 3.76
N ALA A 19 -13.43 -1.10 4.78
CA ALA A 19 -14.85 -1.44 4.80
C ALA A 19 -15.63 -0.73 3.69
N LEU A 20 -15.37 0.57 3.48
CA LEU A 20 -15.95 1.32 2.37
C LEU A 20 -15.57 0.68 1.02
N LEU A 21 -14.31 0.32 0.80
CA LEU A 21 -13.89 -0.36 -0.44
C LEU A 21 -14.63 -1.68 -0.66
N LEU A 22 -14.88 -2.47 0.39
CA LEU A 22 -15.66 -3.71 0.27
C LEU A 22 -17.11 -3.43 -0.17
N ASP A 23 -17.70 -2.31 0.23
CA ASP A 23 -19.03 -1.92 -0.24
C ASP A 23 -19.03 -1.67 -1.75
N TYR A 24 -17.95 -1.11 -2.31
CA TYR A 24 -17.81 -0.90 -3.76
C TYR A 24 -17.41 -2.18 -4.51
N PHE A 25 -16.70 -3.10 -3.85
CA PHE A 25 -16.11 -4.27 -4.50
C PHE A 25 -17.16 -5.17 -5.16
N GLY A 26 -16.91 -5.54 -6.43
CA GLY A 26 -17.81 -6.39 -7.21
C GLY A 26 -18.98 -5.68 -7.91
N ARG A 27 -19.24 -4.40 -7.58
CA ARG A 27 -20.22 -3.56 -8.28
C ARG A 27 -19.69 -3.07 -9.63
N GLU A 28 -20.58 -2.51 -10.45
CA GLU A 28 -20.16 -1.72 -11.60
C GLU A 28 -19.62 -0.38 -11.12
N LEU A 29 -18.41 -0.03 -11.56
CA LEU A 29 -17.68 1.16 -11.15
C LEU A 29 -17.42 2.02 -12.37
N GLU A 30 -17.44 3.34 -12.16
CA GLU A 30 -16.85 4.25 -13.12
C GLU A 30 -15.32 4.09 -13.06
N ILE A 31 -14.75 3.56 -14.13
CA ILE A 31 -13.31 3.38 -14.29
C ILE A 31 -12.80 4.47 -15.22
N THR A 32 -11.78 5.20 -14.77
CA THR A 32 -11.04 6.16 -15.59
C THR A 32 -9.56 5.81 -15.59
N THR A 33 -8.79 6.33 -16.55
CA THR A 33 -7.35 6.10 -16.64
C THR A 33 -6.57 7.35 -16.22
N LYS A 34 -5.47 7.18 -15.49
CA LYS A 34 -4.54 8.26 -15.10
C LYS A 34 -3.51 8.53 -16.20
N SER A 35 -2.27 8.05 -16.01
CA SER A 35 -1.10 8.40 -16.83
C SER A 35 -0.93 7.54 -18.10
N SER A 36 -1.61 6.39 -18.16
CA SER A 36 -1.58 5.47 -19.29
C SER A 36 -2.87 4.62 -19.34
N ALA A 37 -3.13 3.95 -20.46
CA ALA A 37 -4.31 3.08 -20.61
C ALA A 37 -4.36 1.89 -19.63
N ILE A 38 -3.24 1.59 -18.96
CA ILE A 38 -3.11 0.49 -17.98
C ILE A 38 -3.06 0.99 -16.52
N ASP A 39 -3.14 2.30 -16.32
CA ASP A 39 -3.09 2.97 -15.02
C ASP A 39 -4.50 3.47 -14.68
N LEU A 40 -5.22 2.73 -13.83
CA LEU A 40 -6.66 2.88 -13.58
C LEU A 40 -6.91 3.63 -12.27
N VAL A 41 -8.01 4.38 -12.22
CA VAL A 41 -8.61 4.93 -11.00
C VAL A 41 -10.13 4.75 -11.06
N THR A 42 -10.72 4.30 -9.97
CA THR A 42 -12.18 4.10 -9.85
C THR A 42 -12.83 5.12 -8.93
N SER A 43 -14.16 5.18 -8.93
CA SER A 43 -14.93 5.95 -7.95
C SER A 43 -14.69 5.48 -6.51
N ALA A 44 -14.27 4.23 -6.30
CA ALA A 44 -13.93 3.68 -4.98
C ALA A 44 -12.64 4.29 -4.42
N ASP A 45 -11.60 4.44 -5.24
CA ASP A 45 -10.33 5.08 -4.85
C ASP A 45 -10.57 6.50 -4.33
N ARG A 46 -11.35 7.29 -5.07
CA ARG A 46 -11.69 8.68 -4.70
C ARG A 46 -12.50 8.77 -3.40
N ALA A 47 -13.45 7.84 -3.21
CA ALA A 47 -14.28 7.81 -2.01
C ALA A 47 -13.45 7.44 -0.77
N ALA A 48 -12.58 6.44 -0.88
CA ALA A 48 -11.65 6.05 0.18
C ALA A 48 -10.65 7.17 0.50
N GLU A 49 -10.07 7.84 -0.51
CA GLU A 49 -9.17 8.98 -0.30
C GLU A 49 -9.86 10.11 0.47
N ALA A 50 -11.06 10.51 0.03
CA ALA A 50 -11.81 11.58 0.67
C ALA A 50 -12.10 11.28 2.15
N LEU A 51 -12.47 10.03 2.46
CA LEU A 51 -12.70 9.58 3.83
C LEU A 51 -11.43 9.69 4.68
N ILE A 52 -10.30 9.19 4.18
CA ILE A 52 -9.04 9.20 4.93
C ILE A 52 -8.59 10.64 5.18
N ILE A 53 -8.64 11.51 4.15
CA ILE A 53 -8.29 12.93 4.27
C ILE A 53 -9.18 13.64 5.29
N GLU A 54 -10.50 13.40 5.25
CA GLU A 54 -11.45 13.96 6.22
C GLU A 54 -11.08 13.58 7.66
N ARG A 55 -10.81 12.29 7.91
CA ARG A 55 -10.43 11.78 9.24
C ARG A 55 -9.12 12.40 9.72
N VAL A 56 -8.12 12.47 8.84
CA VAL A 56 -6.82 13.07 9.16
C VAL A 56 -6.98 14.55 9.51
N ARG A 57 -7.67 15.34 8.70
CA ARG A 57 -7.85 16.79 8.93
C ARG A 57 -8.66 17.08 10.19
N ALA A 58 -9.66 16.25 10.50
CA ALA A 58 -10.45 16.40 11.72
C ALA A 58 -9.60 16.17 12.98
N ARG A 59 -8.63 15.24 12.93
CA ARG A 59 -7.84 14.84 14.10
C ARG A 59 -6.50 15.57 14.22
N PHE A 60 -5.90 15.94 13.09
CA PHE A 60 -4.57 16.52 12.92
C PHE A 60 -4.61 17.67 11.88
N PRO A 61 -5.31 18.77 12.18
CA PRO A 61 -5.54 19.85 11.20
C PRO A 61 -4.26 20.53 10.70
N ASP A 62 -3.18 20.49 11.49
CA ASP A 62 -1.91 21.13 11.15
C ASP A 62 -0.96 20.24 10.34
N HIS A 63 -1.30 18.96 10.14
CA HIS A 63 -0.44 18.01 9.41
C HIS A 63 -0.58 18.17 7.89
N GLY A 64 0.50 17.86 7.18
CA GLY A 64 0.47 17.73 5.73
C GLY A 64 -0.18 16.41 5.29
N VAL A 65 -0.69 16.38 4.07
CA VAL A 65 -1.21 15.16 3.44
C VAL A 65 -0.72 15.08 2.01
N LEU A 66 -0.17 13.93 1.64
CA LEU A 66 0.22 13.52 0.30
C LEU A 66 -0.63 12.29 -0.06
N ALA A 67 -1.55 12.47 -1.01
CA ALA A 67 -2.45 11.41 -1.47
C ALA A 67 -2.29 11.17 -2.98
N GLU A 68 -2.35 9.89 -3.38
CA GLU A 68 -2.06 9.45 -4.74
C GLU A 68 -3.05 9.99 -5.79
N GLU A 69 -4.35 10.00 -5.51
CA GLU A 69 -5.38 10.16 -6.55
C GLU A 69 -5.64 11.61 -6.93
N SER A 70 -5.69 12.49 -5.93
CA SER A 70 -5.88 13.91 -6.16
C SER A 70 -4.58 14.62 -6.54
N GLY A 71 -3.42 13.96 -6.41
CA GLY A 71 -2.10 14.60 -6.49
C GLY A 71 -1.96 15.76 -5.51
N GLN A 72 -2.86 15.86 -4.52
CA GLN A 72 -2.89 16.94 -3.56
C GLN A 72 -1.78 16.68 -2.54
N ALA A 73 -0.69 17.43 -2.69
CA ALA A 73 0.17 17.74 -1.58
C ALA A 73 -0.43 18.95 -0.86
N VAL A 74 -1.17 18.72 0.22
CA VAL A 74 -1.50 19.81 1.13
C VAL A 74 -0.32 19.97 2.08
N THR A 75 0.37 21.10 1.97
CA THR A 75 1.42 21.47 2.90
C THR A 75 0.81 21.62 4.28
N GLY A 76 1.45 21.02 5.29
CA GLY A 76 1.06 21.25 6.68
C GLY A 76 1.23 22.72 7.09
N ALA A 77 0.89 23.04 8.34
CA ALA A 77 0.96 24.40 8.86
C ALA A 77 2.36 25.03 8.69
N ASP A 78 3.42 24.22 8.67
CA ASP A 78 4.78 24.62 8.28
C ASP A 78 5.56 23.47 7.59
N GLN A 79 6.80 23.73 7.17
CA GLN A 79 7.67 22.77 6.46
C GLN A 79 8.16 21.60 7.32
N ARG A 80 7.99 21.65 8.64
CA ARG A 80 8.39 20.60 9.59
C ARG A 80 7.19 19.81 10.12
N ALA A 81 5.98 20.20 9.74
CA ALA A 81 4.76 19.51 10.12
C ALA A 81 4.81 18.04 9.64
N PRO A 82 4.37 17.07 10.47
CA PRO A 82 4.27 15.69 10.04
C PRO A 82 3.41 15.55 8.78
N GLN A 83 3.79 14.63 7.89
CA GLN A 83 3.13 14.40 6.62
C GLN A 83 2.53 13.00 6.52
N TRP A 84 1.23 12.94 6.30
CA TRP A 84 0.53 11.69 6.01
C TRP A 84 0.72 11.32 4.55
N ILE A 85 1.09 10.08 4.28
CA ILE A 85 1.24 9.51 2.94
C ILE A 85 0.18 8.43 2.79
N ILE A 86 -0.69 8.57 1.79
CA ILE A 86 -1.89 7.75 1.64
C ILE A 86 -1.97 7.18 0.23
N ASP A 87 -2.12 5.86 0.16
CA ASP A 87 -2.65 5.17 -1.01
C ASP A 87 -4.00 4.55 -0.58
N PRO A 88 -5.12 5.12 -1.07
CA PRO A 88 -6.46 4.72 -0.65
C PRO A 88 -6.85 3.34 -1.17
N LEU A 89 -6.21 2.86 -2.24
CA LEU A 89 -6.48 1.57 -2.88
C LEU A 89 -5.26 1.09 -3.69
N ASP A 90 -4.30 0.46 -3.02
CA ASP A 90 -3.22 -0.23 -3.71
C ASP A 90 -3.76 -1.51 -4.34
N GLY A 91 -3.54 -1.66 -5.64
CA GLY A 91 -4.09 -2.75 -6.44
C GLY A 91 -5.41 -2.42 -7.14
N THR A 92 -5.61 -1.17 -7.57
CA THR A 92 -6.80 -0.72 -8.35
C THR A 92 -7.12 -1.62 -9.54
N THR A 93 -6.11 -2.14 -10.28
CA THR A 93 -6.35 -3.12 -11.35
C THR A 93 -6.98 -4.40 -10.82
N ASN A 94 -6.48 -4.95 -9.71
CA ASN A 94 -7.06 -6.15 -9.10
C ASN A 94 -8.50 -5.87 -8.65
N PHE A 95 -8.73 -4.71 -8.03
CA PHE A 95 -10.06 -4.27 -7.60
C PHE A 95 -11.05 -4.19 -8.76
N ALA A 96 -10.69 -3.50 -9.85
CA ALA A 96 -11.50 -3.36 -11.06
C ALA A 96 -11.82 -4.72 -11.72
N HIS A 97 -10.88 -5.66 -11.64
CA HIS A 97 -11.04 -7.02 -12.16
C HIS A 97 -11.67 -8.00 -11.14
N LYS A 98 -12.15 -7.52 -10.00
CA LYS A 98 -12.79 -8.33 -8.95
C LYS A 98 -11.87 -9.41 -8.37
N LEU A 99 -10.56 -9.20 -8.40
CA LEU A 99 -9.57 -10.04 -7.75
C LEU A 99 -9.34 -9.55 -6.30
N PRO A 100 -9.61 -10.35 -5.26
CA PRO A 100 -9.55 -9.92 -3.86
C PRO A 100 -8.10 -9.89 -3.33
N HIS A 101 -7.28 -9.02 -3.92
CA HIS A 101 -5.90 -8.76 -3.52
C HIS A 101 -5.57 -7.28 -3.74
N PHE A 102 -5.95 -6.47 -2.76
CA PHE A 102 -5.79 -5.02 -2.72
C PHE A 102 -5.78 -4.56 -1.27
N CYS A 103 -5.31 -3.35 -0.98
CA CYS A 103 -5.25 -2.84 0.38
C CYS A 103 -5.37 -1.32 0.47
N VAL A 104 -5.62 -0.83 1.68
CA VAL A 104 -5.40 0.58 2.05
C VAL A 104 -4.02 0.71 2.68
N SER A 105 -3.24 1.70 2.27
CA SER A 105 -1.92 2.00 2.85
C SER A 105 -1.88 3.43 3.42
N ILE A 106 -1.48 3.55 4.68
CA ILE A 106 -1.36 4.84 5.38
C ILE A 106 -0.04 4.88 6.14
N ALA A 107 0.77 5.91 5.90
CA ALA A 107 1.98 6.20 6.66
C ALA A 107 1.95 7.63 7.21
N LEU A 108 2.71 7.87 8.28
CA LEU A 108 3.05 9.21 8.77
C LEU A 108 4.57 9.33 8.82
N GLU A 109 5.08 10.40 8.23
CA GLU A 109 6.47 10.81 8.36
C GLU A 109 6.58 12.05 9.24
N ASP A 110 7.65 12.12 10.03
CA ASP A 110 8.08 13.32 10.75
C ASP A 110 9.50 13.74 10.29
N GLN A 111 10.13 14.68 10.98
CA GLN A 111 11.47 15.15 10.63
C GLN A 111 12.55 14.07 10.63
N ASP A 112 12.31 12.92 11.28
CA ASP A 112 13.24 11.80 11.36
C ASP A 112 12.84 10.65 10.40
N GLY A 113 11.88 10.91 9.50
CA GLY A 113 11.38 9.97 8.49
C GLY A 113 10.12 9.21 8.93
N ALA A 114 9.91 8.02 8.38
CA ALA A 114 8.74 7.19 8.67
C ALA A 114 8.58 6.90 10.17
N LEU A 115 7.46 7.35 10.74
CA LEU A 115 7.10 7.21 12.14
C LEU A 115 6.13 6.05 12.38
N VAL A 116 5.07 5.98 11.56
CA VAL A 116 4.06 4.89 11.60
C VAL A 116 3.73 4.42 10.19
N GLY A 117 3.38 3.15 10.05
CA GLY A 117 2.88 2.57 8.80
C GLY A 117 1.78 1.55 9.06
N VAL A 118 0.75 1.56 8.21
CA VAL A 118 -0.39 0.66 8.23
C VAL A 118 -0.68 0.18 6.81
N VAL A 119 -0.81 -1.13 6.64
CA VAL A 119 -1.34 -1.76 5.42
C VAL A 119 -2.52 -2.62 5.82
N HIS A 120 -3.70 -2.39 5.25
CA HIS A 120 -4.90 -3.15 5.58
C HIS A 120 -5.46 -3.85 4.33
N ASP A 121 -5.43 -5.19 4.34
CA ASP A 121 -6.14 -6.04 3.38
C ASP A 121 -7.58 -6.28 3.89
N PRO A 122 -8.59 -5.58 3.33
CA PRO A 122 -9.96 -5.75 3.81
C PRO A 122 -10.56 -7.09 3.37
N ALA A 123 -10.13 -7.65 2.24
CA ALA A 123 -10.65 -8.92 1.74
C ALA A 123 -10.27 -10.11 2.63
N ARG A 124 -9.11 -10.03 3.31
CA ARG A 124 -8.65 -11.04 4.28
C ARG A 124 -8.88 -10.63 5.74
N GLY A 125 -9.29 -9.38 5.99
CA GLY A 125 -9.39 -8.84 7.33
C GLY A 125 -8.05 -8.81 8.05
N GLU A 126 -6.97 -8.49 7.34
CA GLU A 126 -5.61 -8.44 7.89
C GLU A 126 -5.13 -6.99 7.97
N THR A 127 -4.61 -6.58 9.13
CA THR A 127 -4.01 -5.26 9.32
C THR A 127 -2.56 -5.41 9.76
N PHE A 128 -1.64 -5.00 8.90
CA PHE A 128 -0.22 -4.90 9.19
C PHE A 128 0.09 -3.50 9.73
N THR A 129 0.83 -3.42 10.84
CA THR A 129 1.11 -2.15 11.52
C THR A 129 2.56 -2.11 11.99
N ALA A 130 3.18 -0.92 11.96
CA ALA A 130 4.53 -0.73 12.49
C ALA A 130 4.74 0.70 13.00
N THR A 131 5.65 0.85 13.97
CA THR A 131 6.20 2.15 14.36
C THR A 131 7.71 2.11 14.38
N ARG A 132 8.34 3.28 14.18
CA ARG A 132 9.79 3.43 14.34
C ARG A 132 10.20 2.99 15.74
N GLY A 133 11.08 2.00 15.82
CA GLY A 133 11.55 1.40 17.08
C GLY A 133 10.55 0.45 17.79
N GLY A 134 9.28 0.38 17.38
CA GLY A 134 8.27 -0.48 18.01
C GLY A 134 8.08 -1.87 17.38
N GLY A 135 8.77 -2.12 16.26
CA GLY A 135 8.61 -3.33 15.46
C GLY A 135 7.31 -3.33 14.65
N ALA A 136 7.05 -4.46 13.99
CA ALA A 136 5.89 -4.64 13.11
C ALA A 136 5.00 -5.81 13.59
N TRP A 137 3.70 -5.70 13.32
CA TRP A 137 2.65 -6.57 13.84
C TRP A 137 1.59 -6.84 12.78
N LEU A 138 1.00 -8.03 12.81
CA LEU A 138 -0.19 -8.40 12.04
C LEU A 138 -1.34 -8.67 13.01
N GLU A 139 -2.47 -8.03 12.75
CA GLU A 139 -3.75 -8.27 13.40
C GLU A 139 -4.72 -8.90 12.42
N SER A 140 -5.36 -10.00 12.81
CA SER A 140 -6.38 -10.70 12.00
C SER A 140 -7.76 -10.49 12.60
N ALA A 141 -8.67 -9.86 11.85
CA ALA A 141 -10.05 -9.66 12.26
C ALA A 141 -10.84 -10.98 12.35
N ILE A 142 -10.45 -11.99 11.57
CA ILE A 142 -11.10 -13.31 11.55
C ILE A 142 -10.77 -14.10 12.82
N THR A 143 -9.51 -14.08 13.24
CA THR A 143 -9.03 -14.91 14.36
C THR A 143 -8.91 -14.13 15.67
N GLY A 144 -8.91 -12.80 15.61
CA GLY A 144 -8.55 -11.91 16.73
C GLY A 144 -7.07 -11.96 17.11
N ALA A 145 -6.24 -12.72 16.38
CA ALA A 145 -4.84 -12.90 16.72
C ALA A 145 -4.03 -11.64 16.39
N ARG A 146 -3.08 -11.31 17.27
CA ARG A 146 -2.06 -10.30 17.07
C ARG A 146 -0.68 -10.94 17.16
N GLN A 147 0.07 -10.90 16.06
CA GLN A 147 1.36 -11.55 15.94
C GLN A 147 2.46 -10.54 15.59
N ARG A 148 3.62 -10.64 16.25
CA ARG A 148 4.80 -9.86 15.86
C ARG A 148 5.38 -10.42 14.56
N LEU A 149 5.66 -9.55 13.61
CA LEU A 149 6.22 -9.93 12.32
C LEU A 149 7.73 -10.15 12.41
N ARG A 150 8.20 -11.05 11.55
CA ARG A 150 9.61 -11.33 11.26
C ARG A 150 9.70 -11.74 9.79
N VAL A 151 10.72 -11.25 9.10
CA VAL A 151 11.05 -11.71 7.74
C VAL A 151 11.42 -13.19 7.77
N SER A 152 11.42 -13.84 6.61
CA SER A 152 11.84 -15.24 6.52
C SER A 152 13.33 -15.40 6.80
N ASP A 153 13.74 -16.60 7.26
CA ASP A 153 15.15 -16.98 7.41
C ASP A 153 15.73 -17.57 6.11
N CYS A 154 15.08 -17.37 4.95
CA CYS A 154 15.54 -17.93 3.68
C CYS A 154 16.89 -17.33 3.26
N ALA A 155 17.94 -18.16 3.35
CA ALA A 155 19.31 -17.73 3.11
C ALA A 155 19.82 -18.03 1.69
N SER A 156 18.99 -18.56 0.78
CA SER A 156 19.44 -18.94 -0.57
C SER A 156 18.43 -18.58 -1.65
N LEU A 157 18.94 -18.08 -2.77
CA LEU A 157 18.13 -17.62 -3.91
C LEU A 157 17.27 -18.75 -4.50
N GLY A 158 17.82 -19.96 -4.63
CA GLY A 158 17.10 -21.12 -5.17
C GLY A 158 15.94 -21.63 -4.30
N ALA A 159 15.90 -21.24 -3.02
CA ALA A 159 14.78 -21.54 -2.13
C ALA A 159 13.76 -20.39 -2.06
N ALA A 160 14.13 -19.19 -2.51
CA ALA A 160 13.38 -17.97 -2.33
C ALA A 160 12.16 -17.86 -3.27
N VAL A 161 11.05 -17.38 -2.72
CA VAL A 161 9.86 -16.92 -3.42
C VAL A 161 9.82 -15.39 -3.34
N LEU A 162 10.04 -14.72 -4.47
CA LEU A 162 10.10 -13.26 -4.53
C LEU A 162 8.82 -12.65 -5.10
N ALA A 163 8.49 -11.43 -4.68
CA ALA A 163 7.50 -10.59 -5.36
C ALA A 163 8.16 -9.66 -6.39
N THR A 164 7.39 -9.24 -7.39
CA THR A 164 7.79 -8.16 -8.30
C THR A 164 6.59 -7.44 -8.89
N GLY A 165 6.80 -6.16 -9.23
CA GLY A 165 5.94 -5.38 -10.09
C GLY A 165 6.55 -5.19 -11.49
N PHE A 166 5.75 -4.68 -12.42
CA PHE A 166 6.22 -4.20 -13.72
C PHE A 166 5.82 -2.74 -13.86
N SER A 167 6.78 -1.88 -14.20
CA SER A 167 6.57 -0.44 -14.39
C SER A 167 5.49 -0.16 -15.42
N TYR A 168 4.51 0.72 -15.13
CA TYR A 168 3.53 1.15 -16.12
C TYR A 168 4.17 1.90 -17.30
N ALA A 169 5.33 2.54 -17.08
CA ALA A 169 6.07 3.24 -18.12
C ALA A 169 6.61 2.32 -19.23
N ARG A 170 6.61 1.00 -19.02
CA ARG A 170 6.95 0.01 -20.07
C ARG A 170 6.04 0.07 -21.29
N ALA A 171 4.82 0.59 -21.13
CA ALA A 171 3.87 0.78 -22.23
C ALA A 171 4.18 2.01 -23.11
N ARG A 172 5.12 2.87 -22.68
CA ARG A 172 5.61 4.00 -23.48
C ARG A 172 6.54 3.50 -24.59
N PRO A 173 6.75 4.27 -25.67
CA PRO A 173 7.78 3.94 -26.65
C PRO A 173 9.18 3.92 -26.02
N PRO A 174 10.09 3.01 -26.42
CA PRO A 174 11.47 2.98 -25.90
C PRO A 174 12.28 4.27 -26.12
N SER A 175 11.82 5.15 -27.00
CA SER A 175 12.42 6.47 -27.24
C SER A 175 11.99 7.54 -26.22
N ASP A 176 10.97 7.29 -25.39
CA ASP A 176 10.51 8.20 -24.34
C ASP A 176 11.54 8.22 -23.19
N PRO A 177 12.06 9.40 -22.77
CA PRO A 177 12.98 9.49 -21.63
C PRO A 177 12.44 8.94 -20.31
N ALA A 178 11.11 8.85 -20.16
CA ALA A 178 10.45 8.24 -19.01
C ALA A 178 10.23 6.72 -19.16
N TRP A 179 10.63 6.12 -20.29
CA TRP A 179 10.52 4.68 -20.50
C TRP A 179 11.45 3.93 -19.55
N VAL A 180 10.86 3.00 -18.80
CA VAL A 180 11.55 2.09 -17.89
C VAL A 180 10.78 0.77 -17.87
N ASP A 181 11.51 -0.33 -18.04
CA ASP A 181 11.04 -1.69 -17.75
C ASP A 181 12.07 -2.46 -16.92
N ASN A 182 11.68 -3.62 -16.43
CA ASN A 182 12.51 -4.55 -15.66
C ASN A 182 12.43 -5.98 -16.20
N LEU A 183 12.17 -6.14 -17.51
CA LEU A 183 11.95 -7.45 -18.12
C LEU A 183 13.25 -8.26 -18.20
N ALA A 184 14.38 -7.60 -18.47
CA ALA A 184 15.69 -8.26 -18.54
C ALA A 184 16.08 -8.85 -17.18
N GLU A 185 15.87 -8.09 -16.10
CA GLU A 185 16.11 -8.50 -14.71
C GLU A 185 15.19 -9.65 -14.32
N PHE A 186 13.90 -9.56 -14.68
CA PHE A 186 12.94 -10.63 -14.44
C PHE A 186 13.36 -11.94 -15.11
N VAL A 187 13.76 -11.89 -16.39
CA VAL A 187 14.26 -13.06 -17.13
C VAL A 187 15.55 -13.61 -16.51
N ALA A 188 16.47 -12.73 -16.09
CA ALA A 188 17.74 -13.14 -15.50
C ALA A 188 17.59 -13.80 -14.12
N VAL A 189 16.63 -13.35 -13.30
CA VAL A 189 16.46 -13.84 -11.93
C VAL A 189 15.57 -15.08 -11.85
N THR A 190 14.52 -15.17 -12.69
CA THR A 190 13.50 -16.23 -12.59
C THR A 190 14.05 -17.67 -12.56
N PRO A 191 15.03 -18.07 -13.39
CA PRO A 191 15.57 -19.43 -13.37
C PRO A 191 16.33 -19.79 -12.08
N ARG A 192 16.67 -18.79 -11.26
CA ARG A 192 17.48 -18.93 -10.04
C ARG A 192 16.62 -18.98 -8.77
N LEU A 193 15.30 -18.83 -8.89
CA LEU A 193 14.35 -18.72 -7.78
C LEU A 193 13.49 -19.97 -7.64
N ARG A 194 12.94 -20.19 -6.44
CA ARG A 194 11.86 -21.18 -6.26
C ARG A 194 10.60 -20.72 -6.97
N GLY A 195 10.32 -19.43 -6.98
CA GLY A 195 9.21 -18.86 -7.72
C GLY A 195 9.15 -17.35 -7.62
N VAL A 196 8.34 -16.77 -8.50
CA VAL A 196 8.02 -15.35 -8.48
C VAL A 196 6.51 -15.18 -8.26
N ARG A 197 6.12 -14.13 -7.55
CA ARG A 197 4.74 -13.66 -7.40
C ARG A 197 4.63 -12.28 -8.01
N ARG A 198 3.62 -12.09 -8.86
CA ARG A 198 3.20 -10.78 -9.38
C ARG A 198 1.76 -10.63 -8.94
N ALA A 199 1.56 -10.23 -7.69
CA ALA A 199 0.25 -10.24 -7.06
C ALA A 199 -0.56 -8.97 -7.37
N GLY A 200 0.11 -7.86 -7.69
CA GLY A 200 -0.53 -6.64 -8.18
C GLY A 200 -0.92 -5.63 -7.10
N SER A 201 -0.34 -5.73 -5.90
CA SER A 201 -0.41 -4.72 -4.83
C SER A 201 0.98 -4.63 -4.19
N ALA A 202 1.62 -3.46 -4.35
CA ALA A 202 3.00 -3.26 -3.90
C ALA A 202 3.11 -3.21 -2.36
N ALA A 203 2.14 -2.59 -1.69
CA ALA A 203 2.09 -2.51 -0.24
C ALA A 203 1.83 -3.89 0.39
N LEU A 204 1.00 -4.74 -0.22
CA LEU A 204 0.85 -6.13 0.24
C LEU A 204 2.09 -6.97 0.00
N ASP A 205 2.76 -6.81 -1.14
CA ASP A 205 4.02 -7.51 -1.41
C ASP A 205 5.06 -7.18 -0.32
N LEU A 206 5.24 -5.90 0.03
CA LEU A 206 6.13 -5.46 1.12
C LEU A 206 5.69 -5.98 2.51
N ALA A 207 4.39 -5.92 2.82
CA ALA A 207 3.85 -6.44 4.06
C ALA A 207 4.04 -7.97 4.19
N TYR A 208 3.96 -8.68 3.06
CA TYR A 208 4.15 -10.13 3.00
C TYR A 208 5.63 -10.49 3.19
N VAL A 209 6.57 -9.71 2.67
CA VAL A 209 8.00 -9.84 2.99
C VAL A 209 8.23 -9.62 4.50
N ALA A 210 7.67 -8.55 5.07
CA ALA A 210 7.79 -8.26 6.50
C ALA A 210 7.24 -9.40 7.38
N ALA A 211 6.20 -10.11 6.89
CA ALA A 211 5.59 -11.25 7.54
C ALA A 211 6.24 -12.61 7.22
N GLY A 212 7.30 -12.64 6.41
CA GLY A 212 7.97 -13.87 6.00
C GLY A 212 7.13 -14.78 5.09
N ARG A 213 6.07 -14.25 4.48
CA ARG A 213 5.25 -14.95 3.46
C ARG A 213 5.95 -14.99 2.10
N LEU A 214 6.78 -13.98 1.87
CA LEU A 214 7.68 -13.84 0.73
C LEU A 214 9.10 -13.60 1.26
N ASP A 215 10.08 -13.94 0.44
CA ASP A 215 11.50 -13.87 0.82
C ASP A 215 12.17 -12.57 0.36
N GLY A 216 11.52 -11.79 -0.51
CA GLY A 216 11.97 -10.48 -0.99
C GLY A 216 11.19 -9.97 -2.20
#